data_AF-A0A8C3HP45-F1
#
_entry.id   AF-A0A8C3HP45-F1
#
_cell.length_a   1.000
_cell.length_b   1.000
_cell.length_c   1.000
_cell.angle_alpha   90.00
_cell.angle_beta   90.00
_cell.angle_gamma   90.00
#
_symmetry.space_group_name_H-M   'P 1'
#
loop_
_entity.id
_entity.type
_entity.pdbx_description
1 polymer ?
#
loop_
_entity_poly.entity_id
_entity_poly.type
_entity_poly.pdbx_seq_one_letter_code
_entity_poly.pdbx_strand_id
1 'polypeptide(L)'
;GAEGGAGSPELGGRGRRWSRGPTHSPPPSSVPSSLGVILGAVFGGLLRLLPPLDEDLLVLISFPGDILMRMLKMLILPLVISSLISGLAGLDAKSSGHMGTRAMVYYMSTTVLAAVLGVILVLSIHPGNPKLKTATGAAERNEEVSSLDAFLDLIRNLFPENLVYSPFGIASLICGKLAGLQDLELVARQLGMYMVTVALGLLLHGALVLPLIFFGVTRQNPFAFYAGIFQAWLTALGTASSAGTLPVTFRCLEENLGVDRRVTRLVLPIGATINMDGTALYEAVAAIFIAQMNNIALDGGQIATVSLTATLASVGAASIPSAGLVTMLLILTAVGLPTQDISLLIAVDWLDRLRTSINVVGDSFGAGIVYYLSRAELAAVDARAEGRPPEPPSPKVPHWLWGGAEVLGRCWRWAGG
;
A
#
# COMPACT_ATOMS: atom_id res chain seq x y z
N GLY A 1 22.74 -18.61 68.83
CA GLY A 1 21.99 -18.02 67.69
C GLY A 1 23.01 -17.57 66.68
N ALA A 2 23.06 -18.25 65.54
CA ALA A 2 23.95 -17.95 64.43
C ALA A 2 23.11 -17.36 63.31
N GLU A 3 23.36 -16.10 62.95
CA GLU A 3 22.96 -15.45 61.70
C GLU A 3 24.08 -14.43 61.44
N GLY A 4 24.81 -14.39 60.34
CA GLY A 4 24.49 -14.83 58.99
C GLY A 4 24.84 -13.67 58.05
N GLY A 5 26.13 -13.34 57.94
CA GLY A 5 26.62 -12.32 57.02
C GLY A 5 26.49 -12.79 55.58
N ALA A 6 25.56 -12.20 54.83
CA ALA A 6 25.40 -12.45 53.40
C ALA A 6 26.19 -11.41 52.62
N GLY A 7 27.32 -11.85 52.05
CA GLY A 7 28.12 -11.09 51.10
C GLY A 7 27.37 -10.83 49.79
N SER A 8 27.57 -9.64 49.25
CA SER A 8 27.11 -9.21 47.93
C SER A 8 27.86 -9.97 46.83
N PRO A 9 27.20 -10.64 45.87
CA PRO A 9 27.90 -11.18 44.72
C PRO A 9 28.07 -10.08 43.67
N GLU A 10 29.32 -9.63 43.47
CA GLU A 10 29.71 -8.87 42.29
C GLU A 10 29.48 -9.72 41.03
N LEU A 11 28.42 -9.41 40.28
CA LEU A 11 28.21 -9.95 38.94
C LEU A 11 29.15 -9.25 37.96
N GLY A 12 30.40 -9.72 37.91
CA GLY A 12 31.37 -9.44 36.87
C GLY A 12 30.87 -9.95 35.51
N GLY A 13 30.04 -9.15 34.84
CA GLY A 13 29.58 -9.39 33.48
C GLY A 13 30.74 -9.23 32.49
N ARG A 14 31.49 -10.31 32.24
CA ARG A 14 32.30 -10.44 31.02
C ARG A 14 31.35 -10.40 29.82
N GLY A 15 31.21 -9.22 29.22
CA GLY A 15 30.52 -9.03 27.96
C GLY A 15 31.16 -9.91 26.89
N ARG A 16 30.52 -11.04 26.59
CA ARG A 16 30.80 -11.80 25.36
C ARG A 16 30.41 -10.91 24.20
N ARG A 17 31.40 -10.24 23.62
CA ARG A 17 31.32 -9.54 22.35
C ARG A 17 30.90 -10.56 21.29
N TRP A 18 29.62 -10.57 20.94
CA TRP A 18 29.13 -11.29 19.78
C TRP A 18 29.91 -10.75 18.57
N SER A 19 30.78 -11.60 18.01
CA SER A 19 31.43 -11.32 16.73
C SER A 19 30.32 -11.15 15.70
N ARG A 20 30.12 -9.92 15.22
CA ARG A 20 29.28 -9.65 14.06
C ARG A 20 29.90 -10.45 12.90
N GLY A 21 29.25 -11.56 12.54
CA GLY A 21 29.50 -12.20 11.25
C GLY A 21 29.25 -11.20 10.12
N PRO A 22 29.79 -11.43 8.91
CA PRO A 22 29.53 -10.56 7.78
C PRO A 22 28.01 -10.43 7.61
N THR A 23 27.52 -9.19 7.75
CA THR A 23 26.14 -8.85 7.46
C THR A 23 25.93 -9.02 5.96
N HIS A 24 25.63 -10.23 5.53
CA HIS A 24 24.90 -10.40 4.28
C HIS A 24 23.53 -9.78 4.53
N SER A 25 23.37 -8.53 4.14
CA SER A 25 22.06 -7.95 3.91
C SER A 25 21.29 -8.94 3.04
N PRO A 26 20.15 -9.48 3.49
CA PRO A 26 19.35 -10.33 2.62
C PRO A 26 19.10 -9.56 1.31
N PRO A 27 19.16 -10.23 0.14
CA PRO A 27 18.77 -9.57 -1.10
C PRO A 27 17.39 -8.93 -0.88
N PRO A 28 17.13 -7.72 -1.42
CA PRO A 28 15.85 -7.08 -1.23
C PRO A 28 14.75 -8.08 -1.61
N SER A 29 13.78 -8.27 -0.72
CA SER A 29 12.71 -9.28 -0.84
C SER A 29 11.90 -9.18 -2.14
N SER A 30 12.09 -8.09 -2.90
CA SER A 30 11.51 -7.83 -4.22
C SER A 30 12.20 -8.54 -5.39
N VAL A 31 13.47 -8.95 -5.26
CA VAL A 31 14.24 -9.57 -6.35
C VAL A 31 13.72 -10.98 -6.70
N PRO A 32 13.45 -11.87 -5.73
CA PRO A 32 12.93 -13.20 -6.02
C PRO A 32 11.52 -13.15 -6.64
N SER A 33 10.65 -12.24 -6.20
CA SER A 33 9.28 -12.13 -6.73
C SER A 33 9.24 -11.59 -8.15
N SER A 34 10.09 -10.61 -8.47
CA SER A 34 10.21 -10.07 -9.84
C SER A 34 10.70 -11.14 -10.82
N LEU A 35 11.59 -12.02 -10.38
CA LEU A 35 12.05 -13.17 -11.16
C LEU A 35 10.90 -14.17 -11.42
N GLY A 36 10.06 -14.44 -10.41
CA GLY A 36 8.88 -15.28 -10.57
C GLY A 36 7.88 -14.74 -11.60
N VAL A 37 7.64 -13.43 -11.61
CA VAL A 37 6.78 -12.77 -12.62
C VAL A 37 7.32 -12.96 -14.03
N ILE A 38 8.62 -12.70 -14.23
CA ILE A 38 9.25 -12.81 -15.55
C ILE A 38 9.22 -14.26 -16.03
N LEU A 39 9.60 -15.21 -15.17
CA LEU A 39 9.59 -16.64 -15.52
C LEU A 39 8.18 -17.14 -15.83
N GLY A 40 7.18 -16.77 -15.02
CA GLY A 40 5.78 -17.14 -15.26
C GLY A 40 5.24 -16.57 -16.57
N ALA A 41 5.54 -15.32 -16.89
CA ALA A 41 5.12 -14.68 -18.14
C ALA A 41 5.78 -15.33 -19.37
N VAL A 42 7.08 -15.65 -19.29
CA VAL A 42 7.82 -16.31 -20.38
C VAL A 42 7.30 -17.74 -20.60
N PHE A 43 7.18 -18.54 -19.54
CA PHE A 43 6.69 -19.92 -19.66
C PHE A 43 5.22 -19.98 -20.09
N GLY A 44 4.35 -19.13 -19.54
CA GLY A 44 2.95 -19.03 -19.95
C GLY A 44 2.80 -18.60 -21.41
N GLY A 45 3.63 -17.64 -21.85
CA GLY A 45 3.66 -17.21 -23.26
C GLY A 45 4.13 -18.31 -24.20
N LEU A 46 5.14 -19.09 -23.78
CA LEU A 46 5.66 -20.23 -24.56
C LEU A 46 4.65 -21.37 -24.65
N LEU A 47 3.97 -21.70 -23.54
CA LEU A 47 2.91 -22.72 -23.49
C LEU A 47 1.74 -22.39 -24.41
N ARG A 48 1.49 -21.11 -24.66
CA ARG A 48 0.46 -20.63 -25.58
C ARG A 48 0.81 -20.80 -27.07
N LEU A 49 2.09 -20.99 -27.40
CA LEU A 49 2.54 -21.32 -28.77
C LEU A 49 2.32 -22.80 -29.12
N LEU A 50 2.03 -23.63 -28.12
CA LEU A 50 1.65 -25.02 -28.28
C LEU A 50 0.14 -25.14 -28.53
N PRO A 51 -0.35 -26.30 -29.03
CA PRO A 51 -1.79 -26.56 -29.12
C PRO A 51 -2.50 -26.28 -27.80
N PRO A 52 -3.79 -25.88 -27.81
CA PRO A 52 -4.54 -25.57 -26.61
C PRO A 52 -4.43 -26.73 -25.61
N LEU A 53 -3.95 -26.40 -24.41
CA LEU A 53 -3.72 -27.36 -23.34
C LEU A 53 -5.06 -27.82 -22.78
N ASP A 54 -5.17 -29.11 -22.44
CA ASP A 54 -6.33 -29.64 -21.72
C ASP A 54 -6.52 -28.90 -20.38
N GLU A 55 -7.78 -28.71 -19.99
CA GLU A 55 -8.20 -28.02 -18.76
C GLU A 55 -7.52 -28.61 -17.50
N ASP A 56 -7.43 -29.95 -17.42
CA ASP A 56 -6.78 -30.66 -16.30
C ASP A 56 -5.29 -30.31 -16.17
N LEU A 57 -4.61 -30.08 -17.31
CA LEU A 57 -3.20 -29.71 -17.35
C LEU A 57 -3.01 -28.25 -16.92
N LEU A 58 -3.91 -27.35 -17.30
CA LEU A 58 -3.92 -25.95 -16.84
C LEU A 58 -4.10 -25.87 -15.32
N VAL A 59 -5.04 -26.64 -14.78
CA VAL A 59 -5.27 -26.74 -13.33
C VAL A 59 -4.02 -27.25 -12.60
N LEU A 60 -3.32 -28.25 -13.15
CA LEU A 60 -2.09 -28.77 -12.57
C LEU A 60 -0.94 -27.73 -12.61
N ILE A 61 -0.87 -26.93 -13.68
CA ILE A 61 0.16 -25.88 -13.84
C ILE A 61 -0.08 -24.72 -12.87
N SER A 62 -1.34 -24.29 -12.63
CA SER A 62 -1.66 -23.18 -11.71
C SER A 62 -1.65 -23.58 -10.23
N PHE A 63 -1.67 -24.88 -9.95
CA PHE A 63 -1.87 -25.45 -8.62
C PHE A 63 -0.91 -24.92 -7.52
N PRO A 64 0.42 -24.86 -7.73
CA PRO A 64 1.34 -24.25 -6.76
C PRO A 64 1.01 -22.78 -6.45
N GLY A 65 0.56 -22.02 -7.45
CA GLY A 65 0.10 -20.64 -7.28
C GLY A 65 -1.18 -20.53 -6.46
N ASP A 66 -2.14 -21.42 -6.68
CA ASP A 66 -3.39 -21.45 -5.93
C ASP A 66 -3.17 -21.74 -4.43
N ILE A 67 -2.21 -22.60 -4.11
CA ILE A 67 -1.78 -22.86 -2.72
C ILE A 67 -1.22 -21.58 -2.10
N LEU A 68 -0.30 -20.90 -2.78
CA LEU A 68 0.29 -19.64 -2.30
C LEU A 68 -0.81 -18.60 -1.99
N MET A 69 -1.81 -18.46 -2.87
CA MET A 69 -2.89 -17.52 -2.66
C MET A 69 -3.77 -17.85 -1.46
N ARG A 70 -4.01 -19.13 -1.17
CA ARG A 70 -4.75 -19.56 0.02
C ARG A 70 -3.96 -19.29 1.30
N MET A 71 -2.65 -19.50 1.28
CA MET A 71 -1.76 -19.19 2.40
C MET A 71 -1.72 -17.71 2.73
N LEU A 72 -1.68 -16.84 1.70
CA LEU A 72 -1.78 -15.40 1.91
C LEU A 72 -3.14 -15.03 2.50
N LYS A 73 -4.25 -15.54 1.95
CA LYS A 73 -5.62 -15.21 2.43
C LYS A 73 -5.87 -15.55 3.90
N MET A 74 -5.24 -16.61 4.42
CA MET A 74 -5.49 -17.13 5.78
C MET A 74 -4.67 -16.37 6.85
N LEU A 75 -3.46 -15.90 6.52
CA LEU A 75 -2.68 -14.98 7.37
C LEU A 75 -3.22 -13.55 7.43
N ILE A 76 -3.90 -13.11 6.37
CA ILE A 76 -4.18 -11.68 6.20
C ILE A 76 -5.45 -11.24 6.93
N LEU A 77 -6.49 -12.08 7.04
CA LEU A 77 -7.71 -11.69 7.80
C LEU A 77 -7.40 -11.38 9.29
N PRO A 78 -6.63 -12.20 10.04
CA PRO A 78 -6.23 -11.86 11.40
C PRO A 78 -5.36 -10.60 11.48
N LEU A 79 -4.46 -10.40 10.50
CA LEU A 79 -3.57 -9.25 10.45
C LEU A 79 -4.34 -7.94 10.15
N VAL A 80 -5.29 -7.97 9.22
CA VAL A 80 -6.16 -6.83 8.87
C VAL A 80 -7.07 -6.48 10.05
N ILE A 81 -7.69 -7.47 10.70
CA ILE A 81 -8.52 -7.21 11.88
C ILE A 81 -7.67 -6.66 13.03
N SER A 82 -6.50 -7.25 13.30
CA SER A 82 -5.60 -6.76 14.35
C SER A 82 -5.06 -5.37 14.06
N SER A 83 -4.73 -5.07 12.80
CA SER A 83 -4.26 -3.74 12.37
C SER A 83 -5.37 -2.70 12.32
N LEU A 84 -6.60 -3.06 11.94
CA LEU A 84 -7.80 -2.21 12.08
C LEU A 84 -8.08 -1.89 13.54
N ILE A 85 -8.11 -2.91 14.41
CA ILE A 85 -8.34 -2.70 15.85
C ILE A 85 -7.24 -1.82 16.42
N SER A 86 -5.97 -2.07 16.10
CA SER A 86 -4.85 -1.26 16.58
C SER A 86 -4.86 0.15 15.99
N GLY A 87 -5.18 0.28 14.71
CA GLY A 87 -5.28 1.55 13.98
C GLY A 87 -6.40 2.42 14.53
N LEU A 88 -7.57 1.83 14.81
CA LEU A 88 -8.73 2.50 15.40
C LEU A 88 -8.57 2.73 16.92
N ALA A 89 -7.95 1.80 17.66
CA ALA A 89 -7.68 1.96 19.09
C ALA A 89 -6.59 3.00 19.37
N GLY A 90 -5.67 3.24 18.42
CA GLY A 90 -4.72 4.35 18.46
C GLY A 90 -5.37 5.72 18.27
N LEU A 91 -6.67 5.80 17.89
CA LEU A 91 -7.39 7.04 17.63
C LEU A 91 -7.98 7.70 18.88
N ASP A 92 -7.36 7.49 20.02
CA ASP A 92 -7.82 8.07 21.26
C ASP A 92 -7.58 9.61 21.25
N ALA A 93 -8.55 10.32 20.67
CA ALA A 93 -8.54 11.77 20.44
C ALA A 93 -8.50 12.59 21.74
N LYS A 94 -8.65 11.93 22.90
CA LYS A 94 -8.48 12.52 24.24
C LYS A 94 -7.04 12.45 24.76
N SER A 95 -6.22 11.52 24.29
CA SER A 95 -4.80 11.41 24.68
C SER A 95 -3.87 12.04 23.62
N SER A 96 -4.29 12.03 22.36
CA SER A 96 -3.63 12.72 21.26
C SER A 96 -4.09 14.19 21.26
N GLY A 97 -3.22 15.11 21.66
CA GLY A 97 -3.55 16.55 21.66
C GLY A 97 -3.97 17.09 20.28
N HIS A 98 -4.28 18.38 20.19
CA HIS A 98 -4.78 19.04 18.96
C HIS A 98 -4.00 18.69 17.67
N MET A 99 -2.69 18.44 17.76
CA MET A 99 -1.86 17.99 16.63
C MET A 99 -2.34 16.67 16.01
N GLY A 100 -2.69 15.68 16.83
CA GLY A 100 -3.15 14.37 16.34
C GLY A 100 -4.56 14.42 15.75
N THR A 101 -5.47 15.21 16.34
CA THR A 101 -6.80 15.43 15.75
C THR A 101 -6.71 16.07 14.37
N ARG A 102 -5.82 17.07 14.19
CA ARG A 102 -5.57 17.68 12.87
C ARG A 102 -5.06 16.66 11.84
N ALA A 103 -4.15 15.77 12.26
CA ALA A 103 -3.63 14.71 11.40
C ALA A 103 -4.75 13.74 10.98
N MET A 104 -5.57 13.31 11.93
CA MET A 104 -6.68 12.39 11.66
C MET A 104 -7.74 12.98 10.74
N VAL A 105 -8.13 14.25 10.97
CA VAL A 105 -9.06 14.95 10.08
C VAL A 105 -8.49 15.04 8.66
N TYR A 106 -7.21 15.37 8.52
CA TYR A 106 -6.54 15.40 7.23
C TYR A 106 -6.59 14.01 6.56
N TYR A 107 -6.11 12.95 7.22
CA TYR A 107 -6.06 11.60 6.65
C TYR A 107 -7.43 11.06 6.22
N MET A 108 -8.44 11.20 7.07
CA MET A 108 -9.80 10.76 6.72
C MET A 108 -10.34 11.56 5.53
N SER A 109 -10.08 12.88 5.48
CA SER A 109 -10.55 13.72 4.37
C SER A 109 -9.86 13.38 3.04
N THR A 110 -8.54 13.18 3.01
CA THR A 110 -7.81 12.87 1.78
C THR A 110 -8.16 11.48 1.27
N THR A 111 -8.29 10.50 2.17
CA THR A 111 -8.62 9.12 1.80
C THR A 111 -10.01 9.03 1.19
N VAL A 112 -11.01 9.73 1.76
CA VAL A 112 -12.36 9.82 1.17
C VAL A 112 -12.33 10.50 -0.20
N LEU A 113 -11.59 11.61 -0.33
CA LEU A 113 -11.43 12.29 -1.62
C LEU A 113 -10.74 11.40 -2.67
N ALA A 114 -9.78 10.58 -2.27
CA ALA A 114 -9.11 9.61 -3.14
C ALA A 114 -10.08 8.53 -3.63
N ALA A 115 -10.87 7.95 -2.73
CA ALA A 115 -11.89 6.95 -3.07
C ALA A 115 -12.94 7.53 -4.02
N VAL A 116 -13.48 8.73 -3.73
CA VAL A 116 -14.45 9.43 -4.58
C VAL A 116 -13.88 9.73 -5.96
N LEU A 117 -12.62 10.21 -6.04
CA LEU A 117 -11.94 10.42 -7.31
C LEU A 117 -11.82 9.12 -8.11
N GLY A 118 -11.47 8.01 -7.45
CA GLY A 118 -11.42 6.68 -8.05
C GLY A 118 -12.77 6.26 -8.65
N VAL A 119 -13.86 6.40 -7.87
CA VAL A 119 -15.23 6.14 -8.31
C VAL A 119 -15.60 6.97 -9.54
N ILE A 120 -15.33 8.28 -9.52
CA ILE A 120 -15.65 9.17 -10.65
C ILE A 120 -14.90 8.73 -11.92
N LEU A 121 -13.61 8.42 -11.81
CA LEU A 121 -12.78 8.03 -12.95
C LEU A 121 -13.21 6.68 -13.55
N VAL A 122 -13.45 5.67 -12.72
CA VAL A 122 -13.83 4.33 -13.22
C VAL A 122 -15.23 4.31 -13.83
N LEU A 123 -16.15 5.13 -13.33
CA LEU A 123 -17.48 5.28 -13.93
C LEU A 123 -17.40 6.07 -15.25
N SER A 124 -16.50 7.05 -15.35
CA SER A 124 -16.33 7.87 -16.56
C SER A 124 -15.60 7.15 -17.69
N ILE A 125 -14.51 6.42 -17.36
CA ILE A 125 -13.70 5.70 -18.34
C ILE A 125 -14.33 4.35 -18.69
N HIS A 126 -15.02 3.74 -17.73
CA HIS A 126 -15.69 2.44 -17.88
C HIS A 126 -14.76 1.34 -18.44
N PRO A 127 -13.65 1.01 -17.76
CA PRO A 127 -12.65 0.09 -18.28
C PRO A 127 -13.12 -1.38 -18.38
N GLY A 128 -14.13 -1.79 -17.59
CA GLY A 128 -14.63 -3.16 -17.60
C GLY A 128 -15.59 -3.43 -18.74
N ASN A 129 -15.44 -4.58 -19.40
CA ASN A 129 -16.37 -5.06 -20.43
C ASN A 129 -16.76 -6.51 -20.16
N PRO A 130 -18.06 -6.86 -20.22
CA PRO A 130 -18.56 -8.22 -19.96
C PRO A 130 -17.91 -9.32 -20.79
N LYS A 131 -17.39 -9.00 -21.98
CA LYS A 131 -16.67 -9.95 -22.86
C LYS A 131 -15.36 -10.46 -22.25
N LEU A 132 -14.83 -9.81 -21.21
CA LEU A 132 -13.61 -10.23 -20.53
C LEU A 132 -13.77 -11.59 -19.86
N LYS A 133 -14.91 -11.83 -19.21
CA LYS A 133 -15.17 -13.06 -18.47
C LYS A 133 -15.21 -14.28 -19.39
N THR A 134 -15.79 -14.11 -20.59
CA THR A 134 -15.80 -15.13 -21.64
C THR A 134 -14.39 -15.37 -22.20
N ALA A 135 -13.58 -14.31 -22.36
CA ALA A 135 -12.23 -14.40 -22.93
C ALA A 135 -11.16 -14.94 -21.96
N THR A 136 -11.35 -14.78 -20.65
CA THR A 136 -10.46 -15.33 -19.62
C THR A 136 -10.75 -16.80 -19.29
N GLY A 137 -11.74 -17.42 -19.94
CA GLY A 137 -12.17 -18.78 -19.60
C GLY A 137 -12.74 -18.89 -18.18
N ALA A 138 -13.06 -17.76 -17.53
CA ALA A 138 -13.80 -17.73 -16.27
C ALA A 138 -15.28 -18.02 -16.53
N ALA A 139 -15.55 -19.12 -17.26
CA ALA A 139 -16.87 -19.68 -17.42
C ALA A 139 -17.36 -20.13 -16.05
N GLU A 140 -18.67 -19.99 -15.83
CA GLU A 140 -19.36 -20.64 -14.73
C GLU A 140 -18.95 -22.12 -14.72
N ARG A 141 -18.22 -22.55 -13.68
CA ARG A 141 -18.02 -23.96 -13.41
C ARG A 141 -19.42 -24.55 -13.18
N ASN A 142 -20.02 -25.09 -14.23
CA ASN A 142 -20.98 -26.16 -14.03
C ASN A 142 -20.18 -27.31 -13.45
N GLU A 143 -20.51 -27.67 -12.21
CA GLU A 143 -19.87 -28.74 -11.45
C GLU A 143 -20.07 -30.11 -12.15
N GLU A 144 -19.34 -30.39 -13.22
CA GLU A 144 -18.77 -31.72 -13.37
C GLU A 144 -17.40 -31.66 -12.71
N VAL A 145 -17.40 -31.90 -11.40
CA VAL A 145 -16.19 -31.95 -10.58
C VAL A 145 -15.31 -33.06 -11.13
N SER A 146 -14.29 -32.69 -11.91
CA SER A 146 -13.20 -33.61 -12.25
C SER A 146 -12.63 -34.14 -10.93
N SER A 147 -12.52 -35.46 -10.80
CA SER A 147 -11.98 -36.11 -9.60
C SER A 147 -10.56 -35.64 -9.28
N LEU A 148 -9.82 -35.20 -10.31
CA LEU A 148 -8.54 -34.53 -10.18
C LEU A 148 -8.68 -33.19 -9.43
N ASP A 149 -9.66 -32.37 -9.78
CA ASP A 149 -9.85 -31.04 -9.19
C ASP A 149 -10.26 -31.14 -7.71
N ALA A 150 -11.11 -32.11 -7.35
CA ALA A 150 -11.45 -32.39 -5.95
C ALA A 150 -10.26 -32.90 -5.12
N PHE A 151 -9.42 -33.76 -5.71
CA PHE A 151 -8.20 -34.27 -5.07
C PHE A 151 -7.15 -33.16 -4.88
N LEU A 152 -6.97 -32.33 -5.90
CA LEU A 152 -6.13 -31.15 -5.85
C LEU A 152 -6.67 -30.16 -4.78
N ASP A 153 -7.97 -29.92 -4.72
CA ASP A 153 -8.57 -29.09 -3.66
C ASP A 153 -8.31 -29.63 -2.24
N LEU A 154 -8.38 -30.94 -2.03
CA LEU A 154 -8.02 -31.55 -0.76
C LEU A 154 -6.55 -31.28 -0.39
N ILE A 155 -5.65 -31.43 -1.35
CA ILE A 155 -4.21 -31.14 -1.15
C ILE A 155 -3.99 -29.64 -0.89
N ARG A 156 -4.68 -28.74 -1.61
CA ARG A 156 -4.62 -27.27 -1.40
C ARG A 156 -4.96 -26.90 0.05
N ASN A 157 -5.90 -27.63 0.65
CA ASN A 157 -6.36 -27.41 2.01
C ASN A 157 -5.49 -28.10 3.07
N LEU A 158 -4.51 -28.93 2.68
CA LEU A 158 -3.65 -29.70 3.60
C LEU A 158 -2.33 -28.97 3.94
N PHE A 159 -1.89 -28.01 3.12
CA PHE A 159 -0.61 -27.33 3.31
C PHE A 159 -0.68 -26.22 4.39
N PRO A 160 0.15 -26.30 5.46
CA PRO A 160 0.24 -25.25 6.47
C PRO A 160 0.95 -24.00 5.93
N GLU A 161 0.56 -22.85 6.48
CA GLU A 161 0.92 -21.51 6.04
C GLU A 161 2.42 -21.19 6.26
N ASN A 162 3.23 -21.22 5.21
CA ASN A 162 4.62 -20.77 5.25
C ASN A 162 5.06 -20.04 3.95
N LEU A 163 5.54 -18.81 4.10
CA LEU A 163 5.78 -17.81 3.04
C LEU A 163 6.99 -18.08 2.11
N VAL A 164 7.69 -19.20 2.25
CA VAL A 164 9.07 -19.34 1.74
C VAL A 164 9.15 -19.68 0.23
N TYR A 165 8.03 -19.99 -0.44
CA TYR A 165 8.01 -20.40 -1.86
C TYR A 165 7.36 -19.39 -2.83
N SER A 166 7.29 -18.11 -2.45
CA SER A 166 6.61 -17.04 -3.20
C SER A 166 6.98 -16.94 -4.70
N PRO A 167 8.25 -17.01 -5.14
CA PRO A 167 8.60 -16.87 -6.56
C PRO A 167 8.05 -17.99 -7.45
N PHE A 168 8.05 -19.22 -6.94
CA PHE A 168 7.58 -20.40 -7.68
C PHE A 168 6.06 -20.40 -7.79
N GLY A 169 5.36 -20.07 -6.69
CA GLY A 169 3.90 -19.91 -6.71
C GLY A 169 3.44 -18.77 -7.62
N ILE A 170 4.11 -17.61 -7.59
CA ILE A 170 3.81 -16.48 -8.49
C ILE A 170 4.04 -16.88 -9.96
N ALA A 171 5.16 -17.55 -10.26
CA ALA A 171 5.46 -18.01 -11.61
C ALA A 171 4.42 -19.00 -12.13
N SER A 172 4.04 -19.99 -11.32
CA SER A 172 2.99 -20.97 -11.64
C SER A 172 1.62 -20.31 -11.85
N LEU A 173 1.25 -19.35 -11.01
CA LEU A 173 -0.02 -18.63 -11.13
C LEU A 173 -0.10 -17.83 -12.42
N ILE A 174 0.95 -17.05 -12.73
CA ILE A 174 1.01 -16.26 -13.95
C ILE A 174 1.03 -17.17 -15.17
N CYS A 175 1.82 -18.25 -15.13
CA CYS A 175 1.93 -19.22 -16.21
C CYS A 175 0.56 -19.84 -16.55
N GLY A 176 -0.14 -20.42 -15.56
CA GLY A 176 -1.44 -21.04 -15.75
C GLY A 176 -2.50 -20.02 -16.21
N LYS A 177 -2.51 -18.83 -15.62
CA LYS A 177 -3.44 -17.76 -16.03
C LYS A 177 -3.20 -17.29 -17.45
N LEU A 178 -1.94 -17.09 -17.87
CA LEU A 178 -1.60 -16.61 -19.21
C LEU A 178 -1.88 -17.67 -20.30
N ALA A 179 -1.60 -18.94 -19.98
CA ALA A 179 -1.83 -20.08 -20.86
C ALA A 179 -3.33 -20.37 -21.07
N GLY A 180 -4.19 -20.11 -20.07
CA GLY A 180 -5.64 -20.28 -20.18
C GLY A 180 -6.40 -19.14 -20.85
N LEU A 181 -5.75 -18.03 -21.21
CA LEU A 181 -6.42 -16.91 -21.88
C LEU A 181 -6.79 -17.28 -23.32
N GLN A 182 -8.07 -17.24 -23.68
CA GLN A 182 -8.49 -17.54 -25.06
C GLN A 182 -8.20 -16.36 -25.99
N ASP A 183 -8.44 -15.11 -25.54
CA ASP A 183 -8.22 -13.89 -26.30
C ASP A 183 -7.28 -12.92 -25.55
N LEU A 184 -5.98 -12.95 -25.93
CA LEU A 184 -4.95 -12.14 -25.27
C LEU A 184 -5.12 -10.64 -25.54
N GLU A 185 -5.58 -10.28 -26.74
CA GLU A 185 -5.72 -8.87 -27.14
C GLU A 185 -6.81 -8.20 -26.31
N LEU A 186 -7.97 -8.85 -26.18
CA LEU A 186 -9.08 -8.32 -25.39
C LEU A 186 -8.69 -8.19 -23.91
N VAL A 187 -8.01 -9.20 -23.34
CA VAL A 187 -7.58 -9.20 -21.94
C VAL A 187 -6.53 -8.13 -21.69
N ALA A 188 -5.51 -8.03 -22.54
CA ALA A 188 -4.47 -7.02 -22.44
C ALA A 188 -5.03 -5.61 -22.58
N ARG A 189 -5.98 -5.38 -23.51
CA ARG A 189 -6.62 -4.08 -23.68
C ARG A 189 -7.42 -3.67 -22.45
N GLN A 190 -8.21 -4.57 -21.88
CA GLN A 190 -9.05 -4.23 -20.74
C GLN A 190 -8.27 -4.06 -19.44
N LEU A 191 -7.33 -4.97 -19.16
CA LEU A 191 -6.41 -4.79 -18.03
C LEU A 191 -5.54 -3.55 -18.20
N GLY A 192 -5.12 -3.24 -19.43
CA GLY A 192 -4.42 -2.00 -19.76
C GLY A 192 -5.25 -0.74 -19.46
N MET A 193 -6.53 -0.72 -19.84
CA MET A 193 -7.44 0.41 -19.53
C MET A 193 -7.70 0.54 -18.03
N TYR A 194 -7.83 -0.58 -17.32
CA TYR A 194 -7.88 -0.58 -15.85
C TYR A 194 -6.60 0.03 -15.26
N MET A 195 -5.42 -0.40 -15.71
CA MET A 195 -4.14 0.14 -15.23
C MET A 195 -4.01 1.64 -15.50
N VAL A 196 -4.41 2.10 -16.68
CA VAL A 196 -4.43 3.54 -17.02
C VAL A 196 -5.37 4.30 -16.12
N THR A 197 -6.56 3.76 -15.82
CA THR A 197 -7.55 4.40 -14.93
C THR A 197 -6.99 4.59 -13.53
N VAL A 198 -6.40 3.53 -12.94
CA VAL A 198 -5.77 3.60 -11.62
C VAL A 198 -4.58 4.56 -11.63
N ALA A 199 -3.66 4.41 -12.59
CA ALA A 199 -2.47 5.25 -12.68
C ALA A 199 -2.84 6.73 -12.85
N LEU A 200 -3.82 7.04 -13.70
CA LEU A 200 -4.34 8.40 -13.88
C LEU A 200 -4.95 8.93 -12.58
N GLY A 201 -5.75 8.13 -11.87
CA GLY A 201 -6.33 8.53 -10.60
C GLY A 201 -5.28 8.83 -9.54
N LEU A 202 -4.27 7.96 -9.40
CA LEU A 202 -3.14 8.17 -8.49
C LEU A 202 -2.34 9.43 -8.86
N LEU A 203 -2.09 9.66 -10.15
CA LEU A 203 -1.40 10.86 -10.62
C LEU A 203 -2.23 12.12 -10.38
N LEU A 204 -3.54 12.11 -10.63
CA LEU A 204 -4.41 13.26 -10.35
C LEU A 204 -4.50 13.52 -8.85
N HIS A 205 -4.63 12.49 -8.02
CA HIS A 205 -4.66 12.65 -6.57
C HIS A 205 -3.34 13.23 -6.05
N GLY A 206 -2.22 12.62 -6.45
CA GLY A 206 -0.87 13.04 -6.06
C GLY A 206 -0.51 14.42 -6.58
N ALA A 207 -0.61 14.65 -7.89
CA ALA A 207 -0.09 15.87 -8.52
C ALA A 207 -1.05 17.07 -8.46
N LEU A 208 -2.35 16.85 -8.20
CA LEU A 208 -3.35 17.92 -8.17
C LEU A 208 -4.04 18.02 -6.80
N VAL A 209 -4.73 16.96 -6.35
CA VAL A 209 -5.58 17.04 -5.14
C VAL A 209 -4.75 17.37 -3.89
N LEU A 210 -3.70 16.61 -3.61
CA LEU A 210 -2.87 16.81 -2.42
C LEU A 210 -2.17 18.21 -2.42
N PRO A 211 -1.52 18.65 -3.52
CA PRO A 211 -0.99 20.00 -3.66
C PRO A 211 -2.00 21.12 -3.47
N LEU A 212 -3.23 20.96 -3.99
CA LEU A 212 -4.28 21.96 -3.83
C LEU A 212 -4.74 22.06 -2.38
N ILE A 213 -4.86 20.94 -1.66
CA ILE A 213 -5.17 20.94 -0.22
C ILE A 213 -4.03 21.62 0.55
N PHE A 214 -2.78 21.25 0.26
CA PHE A 214 -1.60 21.85 0.89
C PHE A 214 -1.55 23.36 0.66
N PHE A 215 -1.70 23.81 -0.59
CA PHE A 215 -1.71 25.24 -0.92
C PHE A 215 -2.90 25.95 -0.30
N GLY A 216 -4.09 25.36 -0.29
CA GLY A 216 -5.29 25.94 0.29
C GLY A 216 -5.13 26.27 1.77
N VAL A 217 -4.51 25.36 2.54
CA VAL A 217 -4.31 25.49 3.99
C VAL A 217 -3.07 26.32 4.33
N THR A 218 -1.92 26.02 3.72
CA THR A 218 -0.64 26.63 4.09
C THR A 218 -0.34 27.92 3.33
N ARG A 219 -0.99 28.14 2.18
CA ARG A 219 -0.69 29.20 1.20
C ARG A 219 0.77 29.19 0.73
N GLN A 220 1.43 28.03 0.78
CA GLN A 220 2.82 27.83 0.37
C GLN A 220 2.91 27.01 -0.91
N ASN A 221 3.99 27.21 -1.68
CA ASN A 221 4.21 26.51 -2.94
C ASN A 221 4.39 24.99 -2.72
N PRO A 222 3.45 24.15 -3.18
CA PRO A 222 3.52 22.70 -2.98
C PRO A 222 4.65 22.04 -3.80
N PHE A 223 5.07 22.63 -4.92
CA PHE A 223 6.14 22.08 -5.75
C PHE A 223 7.50 22.17 -5.08
N ALA A 224 7.74 23.21 -4.29
CA ALA A 224 8.95 23.33 -3.47
C ALA A 224 8.98 22.26 -2.36
N PHE A 225 7.80 21.98 -1.76
CA PHE A 225 7.65 20.89 -0.80
C PHE A 225 7.94 19.52 -1.44
N TYR A 226 7.39 19.28 -2.64
CA TYR A 226 7.67 18.09 -3.44
C TYR A 226 9.16 17.86 -3.69
N ALA A 227 9.90 18.91 -4.04
CA ALA A 227 11.34 18.80 -4.25
C ALA A 227 12.07 18.32 -2.98
N GLY A 228 11.62 18.74 -1.79
CA GLY A 228 12.19 18.33 -0.51
C GLY A 228 11.96 16.86 -0.16
N ILE A 229 10.85 16.28 -0.61
CA ILE A 229 10.48 14.86 -0.37
C ILE A 229 10.77 13.94 -1.55
N PHE A 230 11.34 14.45 -2.64
CA PHE A 230 11.57 13.70 -3.88
C PHE A 230 12.29 12.36 -3.64
N GLN A 231 13.26 12.35 -2.74
CA GLN A 231 14.00 11.17 -2.31
C GLN A 231 13.11 10.09 -1.67
N ALA A 232 12.22 10.49 -0.77
CA ALA A 232 11.27 9.56 -0.15
C ALA A 232 10.27 9.03 -1.19
N TRP A 233 9.79 9.87 -2.10
CA TRP A 233 8.89 9.48 -3.19
C TRP A 233 9.52 8.44 -4.13
N LEU A 234 10.75 8.66 -4.60
CA LEU A 234 11.48 7.70 -5.43
C LEU A 234 11.77 6.40 -4.69
N THR A 235 12.14 6.48 -3.42
CA THR A 235 12.37 5.28 -2.59
C THR A 235 11.09 4.46 -2.49
N ALA A 236 9.94 5.11 -2.28
CA ALA A 236 8.65 4.42 -2.15
C ALA A 236 8.19 3.75 -3.44
N LEU A 237 8.44 4.40 -4.58
CA LEU A 237 8.23 3.82 -5.89
C LEU A 237 9.11 2.58 -6.12
N GLY A 238 10.36 2.62 -5.65
CA GLY A 238 11.31 1.52 -5.77
C GLY A 238 11.05 0.33 -4.82
N THR A 239 10.65 0.60 -3.58
CA THR A 239 10.47 -0.43 -2.54
C THR A 239 9.07 -1.02 -2.50
N ALA A 240 8.04 -0.28 -2.96
CA ALA A 240 6.63 -0.63 -2.78
C ALA A 240 6.22 -0.87 -1.31
N SER A 241 6.90 -0.22 -0.35
CA SER A 241 6.52 -0.30 1.06
C SER A 241 6.65 1.05 1.77
N SER A 242 5.53 1.57 2.27
CA SER A 242 5.49 2.84 3.03
C SER A 242 6.30 2.71 4.32
N ALA A 243 6.15 1.59 5.04
CA ALA A 243 6.93 1.31 6.25
C ALA A 243 8.43 1.19 5.96
N GLY A 244 8.81 0.54 4.84
CA GLY A 244 10.20 0.44 4.40
C GLY A 244 10.84 1.79 4.04
N THR A 245 10.03 2.77 3.65
CA THR A 245 10.50 4.12 3.28
C THR A 245 10.52 5.13 4.42
N LEU A 246 9.85 4.81 5.53
CA LEU A 246 9.64 5.71 6.66
C LEU A 246 10.93 6.39 7.15
N PRO A 247 12.11 5.71 7.27
CA PRO A 247 13.35 6.37 7.69
C PRO A 247 13.84 7.46 6.71
N VAL A 248 13.61 7.28 5.40
CA VAL A 248 13.97 8.26 4.37
C VAL A 248 13.00 9.44 4.43
N THR A 249 11.71 9.17 4.64
CA THR A 249 10.68 10.20 4.82
C THR A 249 10.98 11.09 6.03
N PHE A 250 11.38 10.52 7.17
CA PHE A 250 11.83 11.27 8.34
C PHE A 250 12.96 12.25 8.01
N ARG A 251 14.02 11.77 7.35
CA ARG A 251 15.15 12.63 6.97
C ARG A 251 14.73 13.74 6.01
N CYS A 252 13.91 13.44 5.01
CA CYS A 252 13.44 14.45 4.06
C CYS A 252 12.63 15.55 4.76
N LEU A 253 11.70 15.18 5.65
CA LEU A 253 10.90 16.17 6.37
C LEU A 253 11.73 16.97 7.38
N GLU A 254 12.58 16.31 8.18
CA GLU A 254 13.33 16.97 9.26
C GLU A 254 14.55 17.76 8.74
N GLU A 255 15.30 17.20 7.79
CA GLU A 255 16.57 17.77 7.33
C GLU A 255 16.40 18.63 6.06
N ASN A 256 15.63 18.18 5.07
CA ASN A 256 15.45 18.96 3.84
C ASN A 256 14.41 20.07 4.01
N LEU A 257 13.33 19.78 4.73
CA LEU A 257 12.19 20.69 4.89
C LEU A 257 12.11 21.35 6.27
N GLY A 258 12.86 20.89 7.27
CA GLY A 258 12.87 21.52 8.60
C GLY A 258 11.56 21.39 9.38
N VAL A 259 10.77 20.34 9.11
CA VAL A 259 9.56 20.01 9.88
C VAL A 259 9.98 19.57 11.29
N ASP A 260 9.28 20.06 12.32
CA ASP A 260 9.59 19.76 13.71
C ASP A 260 9.47 18.25 14.02
N ARG A 261 10.48 17.70 14.70
CA ARG A 261 10.57 16.28 15.08
C ARG A 261 9.37 15.79 15.89
N ARG A 262 8.77 16.68 16.69
CA ARG A 262 7.57 16.35 17.49
C ARG A 262 6.38 16.05 16.60
N VAL A 263 6.27 16.72 15.45
CA VAL A 263 5.21 16.49 14.47
C VAL A 263 5.53 15.25 13.63
N THR A 264 6.73 15.14 13.06
CA THR A 264 7.08 14.00 12.20
C THR A 264 6.95 12.67 12.94
N ARG A 265 7.40 12.60 14.21
CA ARG A 265 7.35 11.38 15.03
C ARG A 265 5.95 10.97 15.46
N LEU A 266 5.01 11.92 15.48
CA LEU A 266 3.60 11.64 15.75
C LEU A 266 2.88 11.25 14.45
N VAL A 267 3.04 12.06 13.41
CA VAL A 267 2.20 12.03 12.21
C VAL A 267 2.60 10.91 11.25
N LEU A 268 3.90 10.70 11.00
CA LEU A 268 4.35 9.74 9.99
C LEU A 268 4.08 8.26 10.35
N PRO A 269 4.34 7.78 11.58
CA PRO A 269 4.05 6.38 11.91
C PRO A 269 2.56 6.06 11.86
N ILE A 270 1.70 7.02 12.23
CA ILE A 270 0.24 6.91 12.12
C ILE A 270 -0.18 6.95 10.65
N GLY A 271 0.41 7.84 9.85
CA GLY A 271 0.12 7.95 8.42
C GLY A 271 0.44 6.67 7.66
N ALA A 272 1.61 6.10 7.91
CA ALA A 272 2.08 4.90 7.21
C ALA A 272 1.13 3.71 7.35
N THR A 273 0.29 3.66 8.38
CA THR A 273 -0.73 2.62 8.60
C THR A 273 -2.14 3.07 8.24
N ILE A 274 -2.54 4.30 8.57
CA ILE A 274 -3.93 4.75 8.44
C ILE A 274 -4.17 5.49 7.12
N ASN A 275 -3.23 6.31 6.69
CA ASN A 275 -3.40 7.21 5.54
C ASN A 275 -2.93 6.54 4.25
N MET A 276 -3.81 5.72 3.69
CA MET A 276 -3.53 4.96 2.47
C MET A 276 -4.40 5.43 1.30
N ASP A 277 -4.25 6.71 0.90
CA ASP A 277 -5.01 7.34 -0.18
C ASP A 277 -5.01 6.52 -1.49
N GLY A 278 -3.82 6.08 -1.90
CA GLY A 278 -3.63 5.28 -3.12
C GLY A 278 -4.23 3.89 -3.03
N THR A 279 -4.30 3.31 -1.82
CA THR A 279 -4.98 2.03 -1.58
C THR A 279 -6.48 2.21 -1.72
N ALA A 280 -7.09 3.21 -1.07
CA ALA A 280 -8.52 3.48 -1.17
C ALA A 280 -8.97 3.78 -2.61
N LEU A 281 -8.20 4.58 -3.35
CA LEU A 281 -8.47 4.87 -4.76
C LEU A 281 -8.42 3.60 -5.62
N TYR A 282 -7.35 2.81 -5.48
CA TYR A 282 -7.20 1.54 -6.18
C TYR A 282 -8.37 0.60 -5.88
N GLU A 283 -8.75 0.50 -4.61
CA GLU A 283 -9.79 -0.41 -4.17
C GLU A 283 -11.17 -0.04 -4.71
N ALA A 284 -11.50 1.25 -4.70
CA ALA A 284 -12.74 1.73 -5.29
C ALA A 284 -12.80 1.46 -6.81
N VAL A 285 -11.71 1.72 -7.53
CA VAL A 285 -11.61 1.46 -8.98
C VAL A 285 -11.72 -0.04 -9.28
N ALA A 286 -11.02 -0.88 -8.53
CA ALA A 286 -11.02 -2.33 -8.71
C ALA A 286 -12.38 -2.96 -8.45
N ALA A 287 -13.09 -2.56 -7.38
CA ALA A 287 -14.41 -3.10 -7.07
C ALA A 287 -15.43 -2.77 -8.18
N ILE A 288 -15.43 -1.54 -8.68
CA ILE A 288 -16.34 -1.13 -9.77
C ILE A 288 -15.93 -1.79 -11.09
N PHE A 289 -14.63 -1.93 -11.37
CA PHE A 289 -14.15 -2.66 -12.54
C PHE A 289 -14.61 -4.13 -12.53
N ILE A 290 -14.60 -4.80 -11.37
CA ILE A 290 -15.14 -6.16 -11.20
C ILE A 290 -16.65 -6.20 -11.43
N ALA A 291 -17.40 -5.20 -10.97
CA ALA A 291 -18.82 -5.10 -11.27
C ALA A 291 -19.07 -4.95 -12.78
N GLN A 292 -18.33 -4.07 -13.45
CA GLN A 292 -18.42 -3.84 -14.89
C GLN A 292 -18.11 -5.10 -15.72
N MET A 293 -17.05 -5.85 -15.38
CA MET A 293 -16.71 -7.09 -16.10
C MET A 293 -17.74 -8.21 -15.91
N ASN A 294 -18.50 -8.17 -14.82
CA ASN A 294 -19.58 -9.13 -14.56
C ASN A 294 -20.94 -8.65 -15.06
N ASN A 295 -21.00 -7.51 -15.74
CA ASN A 295 -22.24 -6.88 -16.18
C ASN A 295 -23.21 -6.60 -15.02
N ILE A 296 -22.68 -6.34 -13.81
CA ILE A 296 -23.44 -6.00 -12.62
C ILE A 296 -23.52 -4.47 -12.55
N ALA A 297 -24.71 -3.93 -12.73
CA ALA A 297 -24.95 -2.51 -12.54
C ALA A 297 -25.04 -2.21 -11.03
N LEU A 298 -24.15 -1.34 -10.53
CA LEU A 298 -24.20 -0.87 -9.15
C LEU A 298 -25.15 0.32 -9.04
N ASP A 299 -26.06 0.28 -8.06
CA ASP A 299 -26.88 1.43 -7.71
C ASP A 299 -26.07 2.47 -6.92
N GLY A 300 -26.67 3.66 -6.70
CA GLY A 300 -26.01 4.74 -5.96
C GLY A 300 -25.66 4.37 -4.50
N GLY A 301 -26.44 3.48 -3.87
CA GLY A 301 -26.20 3.00 -2.52
C GLY A 301 -25.01 2.03 -2.45
N GLN A 302 -24.89 1.15 -3.44
CA GLN A 302 -23.75 0.25 -3.59
C GLN A 302 -22.48 1.04 -3.91
N ILE A 303 -22.54 2.06 -4.78
CA ILE A 303 -21.39 2.94 -5.06
C ILE A 303 -20.93 3.67 -3.79
N ALA A 304 -21.86 4.21 -2.99
CA ALA A 304 -21.53 4.83 -1.71
C ALA A 304 -20.90 3.82 -0.74
N THR A 305 -21.43 2.60 -0.69
CA THR A 305 -20.88 1.49 0.11
C THR A 305 -19.47 1.13 -0.34
N VAL A 306 -19.19 1.01 -1.64
CA VAL A 306 -17.83 0.78 -2.16
C VAL A 306 -16.89 1.89 -1.69
N SER A 307 -17.29 3.16 -1.84
CA SER A 307 -16.42 4.28 -1.45
C SER A 307 -16.11 4.27 0.04
N LEU A 308 -17.12 4.08 0.90
CA LEU A 308 -16.95 4.06 2.36
C LEU A 308 -16.13 2.85 2.81
N THR A 309 -16.43 1.67 2.27
CA THR A 309 -15.71 0.44 2.63
C THR A 309 -14.27 0.47 2.12
N ALA A 310 -13.97 1.07 0.97
CA ALA A 310 -12.61 1.29 0.50
C ALA A 310 -11.81 2.21 1.43
N THR A 311 -12.41 3.30 1.91
CA THR A 311 -11.77 4.17 2.92
C THR A 311 -11.50 3.43 4.23
N LEU A 312 -12.44 2.62 4.71
CA LEU A 312 -12.24 1.87 5.96
C LEU A 312 -11.24 0.72 5.78
N ALA A 313 -11.30 0.03 4.65
CA ALA A 313 -10.42 -1.08 4.32
C ALA A 313 -8.97 -0.62 4.12
N SER A 314 -8.76 0.58 3.55
CA SER A 314 -7.42 1.14 3.39
C SER A 314 -6.72 1.45 4.73
N VAL A 315 -7.47 1.79 5.78
CA VAL A 315 -6.93 1.93 7.15
C VAL A 315 -6.46 0.59 7.72
N GLY A 316 -7.09 -0.51 7.28
CA GLY A 316 -6.78 -1.88 7.67
C GLY A 316 -5.74 -2.59 6.81
N ALA A 317 -5.30 -1.96 5.72
CA ALA A 317 -4.29 -2.54 4.86
C ALA A 317 -2.93 -2.46 5.55
N ALA A 318 -2.22 -3.59 5.63
CA ALA A 318 -0.85 -3.58 6.11
C ALA A 318 0.06 -2.80 5.13
N SER A 319 1.05 -2.07 5.63
CA SER A 319 2.00 -1.27 4.82
C SER A 319 3.08 -2.13 4.12
N ILE A 320 2.67 -3.29 3.61
CA ILE A 320 3.48 -4.36 3.03
C ILE A 320 3.01 -4.57 1.57
N PRO A 321 3.90 -4.97 0.65
CA PRO A 321 3.52 -5.21 -0.74
C PRO A 321 2.32 -6.14 -0.89
N SER A 322 1.45 -5.83 -1.86
CA SER A 322 0.26 -6.62 -2.21
C SER A 322 -0.83 -6.74 -1.13
N ALA A 323 -0.75 -5.99 -0.01
CA ALA A 323 -1.78 -6.04 1.04
C ALA A 323 -3.18 -5.59 0.57
N GLY A 324 -3.24 -4.64 -0.38
CA GLY A 324 -4.49 -4.10 -0.93
C GLY A 324 -5.38 -5.12 -1.68
N LEU A 325 -4.83 -6.27 -2.08
CA LEU A 325 -5.59 -7.33 -2.74
C LEU A 325 -6.49 -8.12 -1.77
N VAL A 326 -6.24 -8.05 -0.47
CA VAL A 326 -7.02 -8.80 0.52
C VAL A 326 -8.12 -7.98 1.15
N THR A 327 -7.83 -6.72 1.43
CA THR A 327 -8.84 -5.72 1.80
C THR A 327 -9.91 -5.56 0.71
N MET A 328 -9.55 -5.83 -0.56
CA MET A 328 -10.52 -6.00 -1.65
C MET A 328 -11.60 -7.05 -1.39
N LEU A 329 -11.28 -8.18 -0.75
CA LEU A 329 -12.29 -9.22 -0.43
C LEU A 329 -13.38 -8.66 0.48
N LEU A 330 -13.02 -7.84 1.47
CA LEU A 330 -13.96 -7.19 2.36
C LEU A 330 -14.93 -6.28 1.60
N ILE A 331 -14.42 -5.52 0.64
CA ILE A 331 -15.23 -4.59 -0.17
C ILE A 331 -16.19 -5.38 -1.07
N LEU A 332 -15.68 -6.36 -1.83
CA LEU A 332 -16.51 -7.15 -2.74
C LEU A 332 -17.61 -7.90 -2.00
N THR A 333 -17.29 -8.49 -0.85
CA THR A 333 -18.30 -9.17 -0.02
C THR A 333 -19.32 -8.20 0.56
N ALA A 334 -18.92 -6.99 0.97
CA ALA A 334 -19.84 -5.98 1.48
C ALA A 334 -20.87 -5.52 0.42
N VAL A 335 -20.52 -5.53 -0.86
CA VAL A 335 -21.42 -5.13 -1.96
C VAL A 335 -22.02 -6.31 -2.74
N GLY A 336 -21.70 -7.55 -2.35
CA GLY A 336 -22.23 -8.77 -2.98
C GLY A 336 -21.64 -9.09 -4.34
N LEU A 337 -20.40 -8.65 -4.62
CA LEU A 337 -19.70 -8.92 -5.88
C LEU A 337 -18.90 -10.24 -5.84
N PRO A 338 -18.69 -10.91 -6.99
CA PRO A 338 -17.91 -12.15 -7.06
C PRO A 338 -16.44 -11.92 -6.67
N THR A 339 -15.94 -12.70 -5.70
CA THR A 339 -14.57 -12.57 -5.16
C THR A 339 -13.51 -13.33 -5.94
N GLN A 340 -13.92 -14.27 -6.79
CA GLN A 340 -13.03 -15.10 -7.62
C GLN A 340 -12.26 -14.28 -8.68
N ASP A 341 -12.82 -13.13 -9.07
CA ASP A 341 -12.27 -12.27 -10.13
C ASP A 341 -11.08 -11.42 -9.65
N ILE A 342 -10.81 -11.35 -8.34
CA ILE A 342 -9.61 -10.70 -7.79
C ILE A 342 -8.33 -11.29 -8.40
N SER A 343 -8.36 -12.58 -8.77
CA SER A 343 -7.20 -13.25 -9.36
C SER A 343 -6.67 -12.58 -10.63
N LEU A 344 -7.52 -11.85 -11.37
CA LEU A 344 -7.14 -11.08 -12.55
C LEU A 344 -6.33 -9.82 -12.20
N LEU A 345 -6.55 -9.25 -11.01
CA LEU A 345 -5.87 -8.04 -10.55
C LEU A 345 -4.43 -8.31 -10.08
N ILE A 346 -4.14 -9.54 -9.66
CA ILE A 346 -2.80 -9.96 -9.22
C ILE A 346 -1.78 -9.77 -10.34
N ALA A 347 -2.16 -10.07 -11.58
CA ALA A 347 -1.28 -9.97 -12.74
C ALA A 347 -0.80 -8.52 -13.01
N VAL A 348 -1.54 -7.52 -12.51
CA VAL A 348 -1.27 -6.09 -12.73
C VAL A 348 -0.90 -5.35 -11.43
N ASP A 349 -0.64 -6.08 -10.35
CA ASP A 349 -0.29 -5.52 -9.03
C ASP A 349 1.08 -4.81 -9.01
N TRP A 350 1.77 -4.69 -10.16
CA TRP A 350 2.87 -3.74 -10.34
C TRP A 350 2.48 -2.30 -9.94
N LEU A 351 1.19 -1.96 -10.10
CA LEU A 351 0.61 -0.69 -9.65
C LEU A 351 0.81 -0.40 -8.15
N ASP A 352 1.12 -1.42 -7.34
CA ASP A 352 1.40 -1.28 -5.91
C ASP A 352 2.52 -0.28 -5.61
N ARG A 353 3.51 -0.19 -6.51
CA ARG A 353 4.59 0.78 -6.44
C ARG A 353 4.06 2.20 -6.52
N LEU A 354 3.13 2.46 -7.43
CA LEU A 354 2.50 3.77 -7.58
C LEU A 354 1.63 4.07 -6.37
N ARG A 355 0.82 3.11 -5.89
CA ARG A 355 -0.01 3.26 -4.68
C ARG A 355 0.83 3.69 -3.48
N THR A 356 1.88 2.93 -3.19
CA THR A 356 2.80 3.20 -2.09
C THR A 356 3.41 4.59 -2.22
N SER A 357 3.86 4.95 -3.43
CA SER A 357 4.49 6.25 -3.67
C SER A 357 3.55 7.42 -3.34
N ILE A 358 2.26 7.30 -3.66
CA ILE A 358 1.25 8.32 -3.35
C ILE A 358 0.91 8.35 -1.86
N ASN A 359 0.81 7.19 -1.19
CA ASN A 359 0.59 7.14 0.27
C ASN A 359 1.69 7.91 1.03
N VAL A 360 2.96 7.66 0.68
CA VAL A 360 4.11 8.34 1.30
C VAL A 360 4.12 9.84 1.03
N VAL A 361 3.68 10.26 -0.16
CA VAL A 361 3.49 11.68 -0.50
C VAL A 361 2.36 12.29 0.33
N GLY A 362 1.23 11.60 0.48
CA GLY A 362 0.09 12.01 1.31
C GLY A 362 0.49 12.24 2.76
N ASP A 363 1.24 11.30 3.35
CA ASP A 363 1.77 11.41 4.72
C ASP A 363 2.71 12.59 4.89
N SER A 364 3.56 12.82 3.88
CA SER A 364 4.51 13.92 3.88
C SER A 364 3.81 15.28 3.86
N PHE A 365 2.81 15.44 2.98
CA PHE A 365 1.98 16.64 2.95
C PHE A 365 1.18 16.82 4.25
N GLY A 366 0.65 15.73 4.82
CA GLY A 366 -0.05 15.72 6.10
C GLY A 366 0.81 16.25 7.24
N ALA A 367 2.04 15.75 7.37
CA ALA A 367 3.00 16.23 8.35
C ALA A 367 3.33 17.72 8.17
N GLY A 368 3.47 18.19 6.92
CA GLY A 368 3.68 19.61 6.62
C GLY A 368 2.49 20.50 7.02
N ILE A 369 1.26 20.07 6.73
CA ILE A 369 0.02 20.79 7.09
C ILE A 369 -0.16 20.83 8.61
N VAL A 370 0.00 19.69 9.28
CA VAL A 370 -0.13 19.60 10.74
C VAL A 370 0.92 20.46 11.42
N TYR A 371 2.16 20.47 10.92
CA TYR A 371 3.20 21.35 11.42
C TYR A 371 2.80 22.83 11.27
N TYR A 372 2.35 23.24 10.08
CA TYR A 372 1.92 24.61 9.82
C TYR A 372 0.80 25.06 10.77
N LEU A 373 -0.22 24.24 10.96
CA LEU A 373 -1.36 24.54 11.83
C LEU A 373 -1.00 24.54 13.32
N SER A 374 0.06 23.83 13.72
CA SER A 374 0.43 23.63 15.12
C SER A 374 1.60 24.51 15.57
N ARG A 375 2.08 25.43 14.74
CA ARG A 375 3.24 26.30 15.05
C ARG A 375 3.09 27.09 16.36
N ALA A 376 1.90 27.64 16.62
CA ALA A 376 1.64 28.42 17.83
C ALA A 376 1.70 27.54 19.10
N GLU A 377 1.19 26.31 19.01
CA GLU A 377 1.24 25.35 20.12
C GLU A 377 2.67 24.89 20.39
N LEU A 378 3.44 24.59 19.34
CA LEU A 378 4.86 24.22 19.45
C LEU A 378 5.67 25.34 20.09
N ALA A 379 5.48 26.58 19.63
CA ALA A 379 6.14 27.76 20.21
C ALA A 379 5.76 27.99 21.68
N ALA A 380 4.50 27.75 22.06
CA ALA A 380 4.06 27.86 23.45
C ALA A 380 4.67 26.77 24.34
N VAL A 381 4.85 25.55 23.83
CA VAL A 381 5.54 24.46 24.54
C VAL A 381 7.01 24.82 24.77
N ASP A 382 7.69 25.34 23.75
CA ASP A 382 9.10 25.76 23.85
C ASP A 382 9.27 26.91 24.84
N ALA A 383 8.39 27.92 24.76
CA ALA A 383 8.39 29.05 25.68
C ALA A 383 8.21 28.62 27.15
N ARG A 384 7.30 27.67 27.41
CA ARG A 384 7.09 27.11 28.75
C ARG A 384 8.32 26.34 29.25
N ALA A 385 8.95 25.53 28.38
CA ALA A 385 10.15 24.78 28.75
C ALA A 385 11.34 25.71 29.07
N GLU A 386 11.42 26.85 28.41
CA GLU A 386 12.45 27.88 28.60
C GLU A 386 12.11 28.91 29.69
N GLY A 387 10.92 28.83 30.30
CA GLY A 387 10.47 29.76 31.34
C GLY A 387 10.16 31.19 30.83
N ARG A 388 9.94 31.36 29.52
CA ARG A 388 9.61 32.65 28.89
C ARG A 388 8.12 32.76 28.55
N PRO A 389 7.55 33.98 28.43
CA PRO A 389 6.20 34.14 27.91
C PRO A 389 6.09 33.62 26.46
N PRO A 390 4.94 33.06 26.05
CA PRO A 390 4.73 32.61 24.69
C PRO A 390 4.75 33.81 23.73
N GLU A 391 5.81 33.93 22.95
CA GLU A 391 5.88 34.90 21.86
C GLU A 391 5.10 34.39 20.65
N PRO A 392 4.45 35.28 19.87
CA PRO A 392 3.86 34.88 18.61
C PRO A 392 4.92 34.21 17.72
N PRO A 393 4.57 33.13 16.99
CA PRO A 393 5.54 32.42 16.18
C PRO A 393 6.22 33.41 15.24
N SER A 394 7.56 33.40 15.20
CA SER A 394 8.30 34.36 14.38
C SER A 394 7.78 34.32 12.93
N PRO A 395 7.64 35.49 12.26
CA PRO A 395 7.20 35.56 10.87
C PRO A 395 8.22 34.95 9.90
N LYS A 396 9.36 34.43 10.41
CA LYS A 396 10.28 33.59 9.64
C LYS A 396 9.53 32.34 9.22
N VAL A 397 8.90 32.47 8.06
CA VAL A 397 8.44 31.39 7.23
C VAL A 397 9.58 30.38 7.16
N PRO A 398 9.34 29.09 7.41
CA PRO A 398 10.43 28.14 7.41
C PRO A 398 11.10 28.10 6.02
N HIS A 399 12.34 27.63 5.98
CA HIS A 399 13.34 27.87 4.93
C HIS A 399 12.96 27.40 3.49
N TRP A 400 11.76 26.86 3.28
CA TRP A 400 11.22 26.42 1.99
C TRP A 400 10.88 27.56 1.00
N LEU A 401 11.16 28.82 1.34
CA LEU A 401 11.00 29.97 0.44
C LEU A 401 12.20 30.22 -0.49
N TRP A 402 13.39 29.69 -0.20
CA TRP A 402 14.59 29.92 -1.01
C TRP A 402 15.46 28.68 -0.99
N GLY A 403 15.30 27.80 -1.99
CA GLY A 403 16.15 26.62 -2.05
C GLY A 403 15.81 25.55 -3.06
N GLY A 404 14.93 25.79 -4.05
CA GLY A 404 14.68 24.78 -5.10
C GLY A 404 15.98 24.27 -5.73
N ALA A 405 16.94 25.17 -5.98
CA ALA A 405 18.27 24.82 -6.50
C ALA A 405 19.16 24.08 -5.49
N GLU A 406 19.13 24.42 -4.20
CA GLU A 406 19.93 23.72 -3.18
C GLU A 406 19.38 22.33 -2.84
N VAL A 407 18.05 22.19 -2.79
CA VAL A 407 17.36 20.92 -2.56
C VAL A 407 17.55 19.99 -3.76
N LEU A 408 17.39 20.49 -4.99
CA LEU A 408 17.72 19.74 -6.20
C LEU A 408 19.21 19.39 -6.24
N GLY A 409 20.10 20.29 -5.81
CA GLY A 409 21.54 20.02 -5.71
C GLY A 409 21.90 18.97 -4.66
N ARG A 410 21.19 18.91 -3.51
CA ARG A 410 21.32 17.84 -2.52
C ARG A 410 20.77 16.51 -3.05
N CYS A 411 19.65 16.52 -3.77
CA CYS A 411 19.10 15.34 -4.44
C CYS A 411 20.02 14.81 -5.55
N TRP A 412 20.65 15.71 -6.33
CA TRP A 412 21.60 15.36 -7.39
C TRP A 412 22.87 14.73 -6.83
N ARG A 413 23.43 15.28 -5.74
CA ARG A 413 24.60 14.69 -5.04
C ARG A 413 24.31 13.31 -4.46
N TRP A 414 23.07 13.03 -4.07
CA TRP A 414 22.65 11.70 -3.62
C TRP A 414 22.51 10.71 -4.77
N ALA A 415 22.03 11.14 -5.93
CA ALA A 415 21.83 10.29 -7.11
C ALA A 415 23.13 9.83 -7.80
N GLY A 416 24.29 10.12 -7.20
CA GLY A 416 25.59 9.68 -7.68
C GLY A 416 26.10 10.46 -8.89
N GLY A 417 25.85 11.77 -8.92
CA GLY A 417 26.53 12.68 -9.87
C GLY A 417 28.05 12.60 -9.79
#